data_AF-A0A3D4Z3P4-F1
#
_entry.id   AF-A0A3D4Z3P4-F1
#
_cell.length_a   1.000
_cell.length_b   1.000
_cell.length_c   1.000
_cell.angle_alpha   90.00
_cell.angle_beta   90.00
_cell.angle_gamma   90.00
#
_symmetry.space_group_name_H-M   'P 1'
#
loop_
_entity.id
_entity.type
_entity.pdbx_description
1 polymer ?
#
loop_
_entity_poly.entity_id
_entity_poly.type
_entity_poly.pdbx_seq_one_letter_code
_entity_poly.pdbx_strand_id
1 'polypeptide(L)' 'MMTEEAKSETIRRFQRAQSDTGSPEVQVALLTRRINSLTEHFKTH' A
#
# COMPACT_ATOMS: atom_id res chain seq x y z
N MET A 1 -4.12 -2.81 10.47
CA MET A 1 -4.42 -3.55 9.22
C MET A 1 -4.76 -2.54 8.14
N MET A 2 -4.27 -2.72 6.89
CA MET A 2 -4.52 -1.75 5.80
C MET A 2 -5.97 -1.85 5.33
N THR A 3 -6.67 -0.71 5.22
CA THR A 3 -8.06 -0.66 4.73
C THR A 3 -8.13 -0.72 3.21
N GLU A 4 -9.28 -1.08 2.66
CA GLU A 4 -9.50 -1.15 1.21
C GLU A 4 -9.40 0.23 0.54
N GLU A 5 -9.80 1.31 1.24
CA GLU A 5 -9.67 2.68 0.77
C GLU A 5 -8.20 3.10 0.66
N ALA A 6 -7.41 2.81 1.71
CA ALA A 6 -5.98 3.07 1.75
C ALA A 6 -5.22 2.31 0.66
N LYS A 7 -5.60 1.05 0.42
CA LYS A 7 -5.06 0.21 -0.65
C LYS A 7 -5.38 0.81 -2.03
N SER A 8 -6.65 1.15 -2.28
CA SER A 8 -7.12 1.71 -3.54
C SER A 8 -6.48 3.07 -3.84
N GLU A 9 -6.33 3.92 -2.83
CA GLU A 9 -5.60 5.19 -2.94
C GLU A 9 -4.14 4.98 -3.34
N THR A 10 -3.47 4.02 -2.70
CA THR A 10 -2.05 3.70 -2.98
C THR A 10 -1.87 3.21 -4.41
N ILE A 11 -2.73 2.29 -4.87
CA ILE A 11 -2.69 1.80 -6.26
C ILE A 11 -2.89 2.97 -7.23
N ARG A 12 -3.93 3.79 -7.04
CA ARG A 12 -4.21 4.93 -7.92
C ARG A 12 -3.06 5.93 -8.04
N ARG A 13 -2.26 6.07 -6.98
CA ARG A 13 -1.12 7.02 -6.94
C ARG A 13 0.11 6.51 -7.70
N PHE A 14 0.34 5.20 -7.73
CA PHE A 14 1.56 4.60 -8.29
C PHE A 14 1.34 3.77 -9.56
N GLN A 15 0.08 3.50 -9.94
CA GLN A 15 -0.25 2.78 -11.16
C GLN A 15 0.21 3.52 -12.42
N ARG A 16 0.76 2.79 -13.38
CA ARG A 16 1.17 3.36 -14.69
C ARG A 16 0.01 3.41 -15.69
N ALA A 17 -0.98 2.55 -15.47
CA ALA A 17 -2.22 2.48 -16.23
C ALA A 17 -3.38 2.14 -15.30
N GLN A 18 -4.62 2.33 -15.73
CA GLN A 18 -5.80 2.15 -14.87
C GLN A 18 -5.96 0.71 -14.32
N SER A 19 -5.45 -0.29 -15.02
CA SER A 19 -5.46 -1.70 -14.60
C SER A 19 -4.14 -2.15 -13.97
N ASP A 20 -3.16 -1.25 -13.82
CA ASP A 20 -1.84 -1.57 -13.30
C ASP A 20 -1.87 -1.71 -11.78
N THR A 21 -2.10 -2.95 -11.35
CA THR A 21 -2.12 -3.36 -9.95
C THR A 21 -0.87 -4.14 -9.54
N GLY A 22 -0.05 -4.55 -10.52
CA GLY A 22 1.03 -5.52 -10.34
C GLY A 22 2.43 -4.98 -10.61
N SER A 23 2.57 -3.75 -11.09
CA SER A 23 3.88 -3.16 -11.34
C SER A 23 4.76 -3.11 -10.08
N PRO A 24 6.09 -3.16 -10.25
CA PRO A 24 7.02 -3.04 -9.14
C PRO A 24 6.75 -1.80 -8.28
N GLU A 25 6.43 -0.65 -8.89
CA GLU A 25 6.15 0.61 -8.20
C GLU A 25 4.91 0.49 -7.30
N VAL A 26 3.82 -0.07 -7.81
CA VAL A 26 2.58 -0.29 -7.04
C VAL A 26 2.82 -1.27 -5.91
N GLN A 27 3.50 -2.39 -6.18
CA GLN A 27 3.75 -3.43 -5.17
C GLN A 27 4.68 -2.93 -4.06
N VAL A 28 5.75 -2.19 -4.41
CA VAL A 28 6.63 -1.55 -3.42
C VAL A 28 5.84 -0.57 -2.55
N ALA A 29 5.02 0.30 -3.14
CA ALA A 29 4.21 1.25 -2.38
C ALA A 29 3.24 0.55 -1.40
N LEU A 30 2.57 -0.52 -1.84
CA LEU A 30 1.68 -1.32 -0.99
C LEU A 30 2.42 -2.00 0.16
N LEU A 31 3.57 -2.62 -0.11
CA LEU A 31 4.40 -3.27 0.90
C LEU A 31 4.94 -2.26 1.91
N THR A 32 5.44 -1.10 1.45
CA THR A 32 5.90 -0.02 2.33
C THR A 32 4.79 0.46 3.25
N ARG A 33 3.59 0.72 2.72
CA ARG A 33 2.44 1.15 3.54
C ARG A 33 2.05 0.09 4.57
N ARG A 34 2.08 -1.19 4.20
CA ARG A 34 1.82 -2.31 5.10
C ARG A 34 2.87 -2.41 6.21
N ILE A 35 4.15 -2.29 5.87
CA ILE A 35 5.26 -2.28 6.83
C ILE A 35 5.05 -1.15 7.84
N ASN A 36 4.82 0.08 7.38
CA ASN A 36 4.59 1.22 8.26
C ASN A 36 3.40 1.01 9.20
N SER A 37 2.27 0.48 8.69
CA SER A 37 1.11 0.17 9.52
C SER A 37 1.39 -0.90 10.58
N LEU A 38 2.19 -1.92 10.25
CA LEU A 38 2.54 -2.98 11.19
C LEU A 38 3.57 -2.50 12.22
N THR A 39 4.54 -1.70 11.80
CA THR A 39 5.51 -1.06 12.71
C THR A 39 4.78 -0.22 13.75
N GLU A 40 3.78 0.57 13.36
CA GLU A 40 3.03 1.35 14.32
C GLU A 40 2.18 0.48 15.26
N HIS A 41 1.54 -0.57 14.72
CA HIS A 41 0.79 -1.53 15.53
C HIS A 41 1.65 -2.16 16.64
N PHE A 42 2.90 -2.55 16.33
CA PHE A 42 3.83 -3.14 17.29
C PHE A 42 4.49 -2.14 18.25
N LYS A 43 4.29 -0.82 18.08
CA LYS A 43 4.69 0.16 19.09
C LYS A 43 3.65 0.35 20.18
N THR A 44 2.38 0.15 19.82
CA THR A 44 1.24 0.40 20.72
C THR A 44 0.75 -0.87 21.42
N HIS A 45 1.20 -2.05 20.98
CA HIS A 45 0.88 -3.37 21.53
C HIS A 45 2.17 -4.15 21.76
#